data_AF-A0A210PXP4-F1
#
_entry.id   AF-A0A210PXP4-F1
#
_cell.length_a   1.000
_cell.length_b   1.000
_cell.length_c   1.000
_cell.angle_alpha   90.00
_cell.angle_beta   90.00
_cell.angle_gamma   90.00
#
_symmetry.space_group_name_H-M   'P 1'
#
loop_
_entity.id
_entity.type
_entity.pdbx_description
1 polymer ?
#
loop_
_entity_poly.entity_id
_entity_poly.type
_entity_poly.pdbx_seq_one_letter_code
_entity_poly.pdbx_strand_id
1 'polypeptide(L)'
;MSSTFKDFVFRTRSAMLLLLYSATIVRTELSCGHIDAYVKHQVVLVNAQCYHLAQDAVSWNDAVTRCRLNNGTLASIPDLTVNTALIKLSTNLDYSNLANVSFYWIGGKVDSIVTGVTWLRDPGTGFVAFNDGEPQGSAEFGCLMLDPGAGGWATDMCVASLELAGYICEYPGKERALPAGDTPQPGSHAGAESLMEAGVVCFCITIAMITRRLGEQLV
;
A
#
# COMPACT_ATOMS: atom_id res chain seq x y z
N MET A 1 -18.19 52.48 12.79
CA MET A 1 -18.13 51.03 12.44
C MET A 1 -17.80 50.25 13.70
N SER A 2 -18.75 49.45 14.18
CA SER A 2 -18.66 48.74 15.46
C SER A 2 -17.53 47.69 15.49
N SER A 3 -16.85 47.56 16.63
CA SER A 3 -15.80 46.55 16.89
C SER A 3 -16.23 45.14 16.49
N THR A 4 -17.50 44.81 16.72
CA THR A 4 -18.11 43.51 16.42
C THR A 4 -18.09 43.15 14.93
N PHE A 5 -18.13 44.14 14.03
CA PHE A 5 -18.09 43.91 12.58
C PHE A 5 -16.68 43.52 12.10
N LYS A 6 -15.64 44.10 12.72
CA LYS A 6 -14.24 43.75 12.40
C LYS A 6 -13.90 42.34 12.87
N ASP A 7 -14.41 41.94 14.03
CA ASP A 7 -14.22 40.58 14.58
C ASP A 7 -14.93 39.50 13.75
N PHE A 8 -16.11 39.81 13.21
CA PHE A 8 -16.83 38.93 12.28
C PHE A 8 -16.07 38.74 10.95
N VAL A 9 -15.54 39.83 10.37
CA VAL A 9 -14.73 39.78 9.14
C VAL A 9 -13.41 39.04 9.36
N PHE A 10 -12.80 39.15 10.55
CA PHE A 10 -11.57 38.42 10.87
C PHE A 10 -11.80 36.91 11.04
N ARG A 11 -12.87 36.53 11.75
CA ARG A 11 -13.25 35.11 11.96
C ARG A 11 -13.62 34.42 10.66
N THR A 12 -14.31 35.10 9.76
CA THR A 12 -14.71 34.56 8.43
C THR A 12 -13.52 34.40 7.49
N ARG A 13 -12.55 35.33 7.50
CA ARG A 13 -11.28 35.19 6.74
C ARG A 13 -10.43 34.02 7.23
N SER A 14 -10.34 33.84 8.56
CA SER A 14 -9.59 32.73 9.16
C SER A 14 -10.23 31.37 8.84
N ALA A 15 -11.56 31.28 8.89
CA ALA A 15 -12.29 30.08 8.49
C ALA A 15 -12.14 29.75 7.00
N MET A 16 -12.17 30.75 6.11
CA MET A 16 -11.91 30.54 4.68
C MET A 16 -10.49 30.05 4.41
N LEU A 17 -9.47 30.60 5.09
CA LEU A 17 -8.09 30.15 4.93
C LEU A 17 -7.89 28.71 5.38
N LEU A 18 -8.54 28.27 6.48
CA LEU A 18 -8.51 26.88 6.93
C LEU A 18 -9.23 25.94 5.96
N LEU A 19 -10.35 26.38 5.37
CA LEU A 19 -11.08 25.61 4.36
C LEU A 19 -10.28 25.50 3.05
N LEU A 20 -9.61 26.57 2.62
CA LEU A 20 -8.72 26.56 1.44
C LEU A 20 -7.46 25.72 1.68
N TYR A 21 -6.92 25.72 2.89
CA TYR A 21 -5.83 24.83 3.31
C TYR A 21 -6.26 23.35 3.29
N SER A 22 -7.51 23.06 3.69
CA SER A 22 -8.07 21.70 3.60
C SER A 22 -8.45 21.27 2.17
N ALA A 23 -8.79 22.23 1.29
CA ALA A 23 -9.14 21.99 -0.11
C ALA A 23 -7.93 21.84 -1.03
N THR A 24 -6.71 22.13 -0.53
CA THR A 24 -5.44 21.95 -1.25
C THR A 24 -4.70 20.67 -0.84
N ILE A 25 -5.30 19.83 0.01
CA ILE A 25 -4.77 18.49 0.30
C ILE A 25 -4.90 17.65 -0.96
N VAL A 26 -3.84 17.63 -1.77
CA VAL A 26 -3.67 16.64 -2.84
C VAL A 26 -3.75 15.29 -2.16
N ARG A 27 -4.81 14.52 -2.45
CA ARG A 27 -4.92 13.14 -1.97
C ARG A 27 -3.86 12.32 -2.67
N THR A 28 -2.79 12.00 -1.96
CA THR A 28 -1.78 11.05 -2.39
C THR A 28 -2.16 9.67 -1.90
N GLU A 29 -2.20 8.70 -2.80
CA GLU A 29 -2.34 7.29 -2.44
C GLU A 29 -1.02 6.58 -2.69
N LEU A 30 -0.69 5.63 -1.82
CA LEU A 30 0.48 4.80 -2.00
C LEU A 30 0.16 3.68 -2.99
N SER A 31 1.05 3.45 -3.95
CA SER A 31 0.88 2.39 -4.94
C SER A 31 2.23 1.76 -5.29
N CYS A 32 2.20 0.56 -5.86
CA CYS A 32 3.40 -0.11 -6.35
C CYS A 32 3.86 0.39 -7.72
N GLY A 33 3.41 1.58 -8.13
CA GLY A 33 3.71 2.17 -9.43
C GLY A 33 2.88 1.58 -10.58
N HIS A 34 3.28 1.90 -11.81
CA HIS A 34 2.73 1.28 -13.01
C HIS A 34 3.27 -0.16 -13.10
N ILE A 35 2.53 -1.07 -12.50
CA ILE A 35 2.64 -2.49 -12.76
C ILE A 35 1.99 -2.71 -14.13
N ASP A 36 2.72 -3.24 -15.10
CA ASP A 36 2.14 -3.61 -16.40
C ASP A 36 0.91 -4.49 -16.17
N ALA A 37 -0.12 -4.40 -17.03
CA ALA A 37 -1.39 -5.10 -16.82
C ALA A 37 -1.22 -6.62 -16.59
N TYR A 38 -0.13 -7.20 -17.11
CA TYR A 38 0.28 -8.58 -16.92
C TYR A 38 0.74 -8.93 -15.50
N VAL A 39 1.40 -7.99 -14.80
CA VAL A 39 2.04 -8.19 -13.49
C VAL A 39 1.08 -7.82 -12.33
N LYS A 40 -0.13 -7.35 -12.64
CA LYS A 40 -1.13 -6.93 -11.63
C LYS A 40 -1.45 -8.03 -10.61
N HIS A 41 -1.42 -9.30 -11.02
CA HIS A 41 -1.69 -10.45 -10.13
C HIS A 41 -0.45 -10.94 -9.37
N GLN A 42 0.71 -10.33 -9.63
CA GLN A 42 2.00 -10.66 -9.04
C GLN A 42 2.47 -9.62 -8.01
N VAL A 43 1.67 -8.59 -7.70
CA VAL A 43 2.05 -7.57 -6.72
C VAL A 43 0.95 -7.31 -5.69
N VAL A 44 1.34 -7.12 -4.43
CA VAL A 44 0.46 -6.64 -3.36
C VAL A 44 1.10 -5.50 -2.57
N LEU A 45 0.30 -4.50 -2.20
CA LEU A 45 0.71 -3.43 -1.28
C LEU A 45 0.18 -3.73 0.13
N VAL A 46 1.09 -3.88 1.09
CA VAL A 46 0.76 -4.13 2.51
C VAL A 46 1.73 -3.36 3.39
N ASN A 47 1.23 -2.68 4.43
CA ASN A 47 2.06 -1.92 5.38
C ASN A 47 3.03 -0.94 4.70
N ALA A 48 2.54 -0.21 3.69
CA ALA A 48 3.31 0.71 2.86
C ALA A 48 4.45 0.10 2.03
N GLN A 49 4.59 -1.23 2.03
CA GLN A 49 5.56 -1.98 1.25
C GLN A 49 4.86 -2.73 0.11
N CYS A 50 5.51 -2.75 -1.02
CA CYS A 50 5.11 -3.52 -2.18
C CYS A 50 5.85 -4.83 -2.22
N TYR A 51 5.11 -5.91 -2.43
CA TYR A 51 5.66 -7.26 -2.57
C TYR A 51 5.37 -7.77 -3.97
N HIS A 52 6.41 -8.06 -4.73
CA HIS A 52 6.33 -8.58 -6.09
C HIS A 52 6.80 -10.02 -6.14
N LEU A 53 5.91 -10.91 -6.56
CA LEU A 53 6.18 -12.32 -6.73
C LEU A 53 6.65 -12.58 -8.17
N ALA A 54 7.84 -13.14 -8.29
CA ALA A 54 8.40 -13.61 -9.55
C ALA A 54 8.43 -15.14 -9.57
N GLN A 55 8.03 -15.71 -10.71
CA GLN A 55 7.96 -17.17 -10.90
C GLN A 55 9.21 -17.75 -11.59
N ASP A 56 10.20 -16.91 -11.94
CA ASP A 56 11.47 -17.44 -12.47
C ASP A 56 12.14 -18.31 -11.42
N ALA A 57 12.36 -19.59 -11.74
CA ALA A 57 13.05 -20.52 -10.86
C ALA A 57 14.55 -20.18 -10.82
N VAL A 58 15.03 -19.68 -9.69
CA VAL A 58 16.43 -19.25 -9.50
C VAL A 58 16.95 -19.65 -8.12
N SER A 59 18.28 -19.58 -7.93
CA SER A 59 18.88 -19.75 -6.60
C SER A 59 18.54 -18.57 -5.69
N TRP A 60 18.63 -18.76 -4.37
CA TRP A 60 18.39 -17.67 -3.42
C TRP A 60 19.31 -16.46 -3.65
N ASN A 61 20.59 -16.70 -3.94
CA ASN A 61 21.56 -15.63 -4.21
C ASN A 61 21.20 -14.85 -5.49
N ASP A 62 20.73 -15.53 -6.53
CA ASP A 62 20.26 -14.88 -7.75
C ASP A 62 19.00 -14.06 -7.49
N ALA A 63 18.08 -14.59 -6.69
CA ALA A 63 16.86 -13.89 -6.29
C ALA A 63 17.17 -12.58 -5.53
N VAL A 64 18.13 -12.60 -4.60
CA VAL A 64 18.64 -11.39 -3.93
C VAL A 64 19.14 -10.37 -4.95
N THR A 65 19.93 -10.82 -5.92
CA THR A 65 20.48 -9.94 -6.96
C THR A 65 19.36 -9.34 -7.82
N ARG A 66 18.37 -10.14 -8.21
CA ARG A 66 17.21 -9.69 -9.01
C ARG A 66 16.35 -8.66 -8.27
N CYS A 67 16.10 -8.86 -6.98
CA CYS A 67 15.36 -7.86 -6.20
C CYS A 67 16.13 -6.54 -6.06
N ARG A 68 17.46 -6.60 -5.87
CA ARG A 68 18.31 -5.40 -5.79
C ARG A 68 18.33 -4.59 -7.08
N LEU A 69 18.29 -5.25 -8.25
CA LEU A 69 18.20 -4.55 -9.55
C LEU A 69 16.94 -3.67 -9.66
N ASN A 70 15.88 -4.00 -8.93
CA ASN A 70 14.64 -3.24 -8.87
C ASN A 70 14.54 -2.32 -7.63
N ASN A 71 15.68 -1.96 -7.02
CA ASN A 71 15.76 -1.15 -5.80
C ASN A 71 14.99 -1.74 -4.60
N GLY A 72 14.90 -3.07 -4.54
CA GLY A 72 14.29 -3.82 -3.46
C GLY A 72 15.25 -4.81 -2.81
N THR A 73 14.69 -5.68 -1.99
CA THR A 73 15.36 -6.86 -1.41
C THR A 73 14.40 -8.05 -1.46
N LEU A 74 14.85 -9.26 -1.15
CA LEU A 74 13.91 -10.34 -0.87
C LEU A 74 13.05 -9.99 0.33
N ALA A 75 11.77 -10.38 0.28
CA ALA A 75 10.75 -10.01 1.25
C ALA A 75 11.11 -10.38 2.69
N SER A 76 10.88 -9.46 3.61
CA SER A 76 10.85 -9.76 5.04
C SER A 76 9.40 -9.74 5.54
N ILE A 77 9.11 -10.53 6.58
CA ILE A 77 7.74 -10.75 7.03
C ILE A 77 7.62 -10.30 8.49
N PRO A 78 7.17 -9.05 8.73
CA PRO A 78 7.11 -8.48 10.08
C PRO A 78 5.94 -9.01 10.92
N ASP A 79 4.89 -9.53 10.29
CA ASP A 79 3.67 -9.90 10.98
C ASP A 79 2.82 -10.89 10.18
N LEU A 80 1.75 -11.37 10.82
CA LEU A 80 0.78 -12.28 10.22
C LEU A 80 0.04 -11.64 9.03
N THR A 81 -0.13 -10.32 9.00
CA THR A 81 -0.83 -9.61 7.91
C THR A 81 -0.03 -9.74 6.62
N VAL A 82 1.28 -9.48 6.68
CA VAL A 82 2.19 -9.66 5.55
C VAL A 82 2.28 -11.13 5.18
N ASN A 83 2.47 -12.05 6.14
CA ASN A 83 2.52 -13.49 5.84
C ASN A 83 1.29 -13.96 5.05
N THR A 84 0.10 -13.65 5.56
CA THR A 84 -1.17 -14.02 4.93
C THR A 84 -1.33 -13.41 3.55
N ALA A 85 -0.89 -12.17 3.35
CA ALA A 85 -0.96 -11.51 2.05
C ALA A 85 -0.04 -12.18 1.02
N LEU A 86 1.18 -12.59 1.42
CA LEU A 86 2.12 -13.28 0.55
C LEU A 86 1.66 -14.69 0.20
N ILE A 87 1.08 -15.43 1.16
CA ILE A 87 0.44 -16.73 0.89
C ILE A 87 -0.66 -16.57 -0.16
N LYS A 88 -1.58 -15.62 0.04
CA LYS A 88 -2.66 -15.34 -0.94
C LYS A 88 -2.13 -14.92 -2.31
N LEU A 89 -1.11 -14.06 -2.35
CA LEU A 89 -0.47 -13.66 -3.60
C LEU A 89 0.09 -14.88 -4.34
N SER A 90 0.68 -15.82 -3.61
CA SER A 90 1.30 -17.03 -4.15
C SER A 90 0.31 -18.09 -4.61
N THR A 91 -0.86 -18.20 -3.96
CA THR A 91 -1.91 -19.16 -4.35
C THR A 91 -2.81 -18.66 -5.48
N ASN A 92 -2.95 -17.35 -5.67
CA ASN A 92 -3.89 -16.77 -6.64
C ASN A 92 -3.38 -16.81 -8.10
N LEU A 93 -2.19 -17.35 -8.36
CA LEU A 93 -1.59 -17.41 -9.70
C LEU A 93 -2.12 -18.55 -10.57
N ASP A 94 -2.89 -19.48 -9.99
CA ASP A 94 -3.56 -20.59 -10.69
C ASP A 94 -4.47 -20.14 -11.85
N TYR A 95 -4.91 -18.87 -11.87
CA TYR A 95 -5.71 -18.32 -12.96
C TYR A 95 -5.00 -18.28 -14.32
N SER A 96 -3.69 -18.53 -14.37
CA SER A 96 -2.85 -18.37 -15.56
C SER A 96 -2.17 -19.65 -16.08
N ASN A 97 -2.36 -20.81 -15.44
CA ASN A 97 -1.57 -22.03 -15.70
C ASN A 97 -0.04 -21.82 -15.59
N LEU A 98 0.40 -20.78 -14.87
CA LEU A 98 1.82 -20.44 -14.66
C LEU A 98 2.38 -20.98 -13.34
N ALA A 99 1.58 -21.66 -12.53
CA ALA A 99 1.99 -22.21 -11.23
C ALA A 99 2.86 -23.46 -11.40
N ASN A 100 4.10 -23.26 -11.84
CA ASN A 100 5.12 -24.32 -11.95
C ASN A 100 6.02 -24.38 -10.71
N VAL A 101 5.76 -23.55 -9.70
CA VAL A 101 6.64 -23.36 -8.54
C VAL A 101 5.85 -23.51 -7.25
N SER A 102 6.28 -24.45 -6.40
CA SER A 102 5.63 -24.76 -5.12
C SER A 102 6.12 -23.92 -3.94
N PHE A 103 7.28 -23.27 -4.06
CA PHE A 103 7.91 -22.50 -2.99
C PHE A 103 8.46 -21.18 -3.52
N TYR A 104 8.59 -20.20 -2.62
CA TYR A 104 9.14 -18.89 -2.98
C TYR A 104 10.23 -18.46 -2.00
N TRP A 105 11.41 -18.11 -2.49
CA TRP A 105 12.47 -17.52 -1.67
C TRP A 105 12.00 -16.20 -1.03
N ILE A 106 12.30 -16.06 0.25
CA ILE A 106 12.15 -14.84 1.04
C ILE A 106 13.48 -14.46 1.68
N GLY A 107 13.57 -13.25 2.22
CA GLY A 107 14.85 -12.62 2.58
C GLY A 107 15.47 -13.09 3.89
N GLY A 108 14.91 -14.11 4.51
CA GLY A 108 15.39 -14.65 5.77
C GLY A 108 16.40 -15.79 5.57
N LYS A 109 17.25 -15.97 6.57
CA LYS A 109 18.10 -17.14 6.76
C LYS A 109 18.01 -17.62 8.21
N VAL A 110 18.17 -18.92 8.43
CA VAL A 110 18.51 -19.45 9.76
C VAL A 110 19.98 -19.81 9.69
N ASP A 111 20.81 -19.19 10.53
CA ASP A 111 22.23 -19.54 10.65
C ASP A 111 22.49 -20.39 11.92
N SER A 112 21.61 -20.27 12.92
CA SER A 112 21.55 -21.17 14.07
C SER A 112 20.15 -21.17 14.71
N ILE A 113 19.76 -22.28 15.36
CA ILE A 113 18.52 -22.34 16.15
C ILE A 113 18.51 -21.28 17.27
N VAL A 114 19.68 -20.93 17.81
CA VAL A 114 19.82 -19.97 18.91
C VAL A 114 19.60 -18.53 18.44
N THR A 115 20.12 -18.18 17.26
CA THR A 115 20.01 -16.83 16.70
C THR A 115 18.67 -16.60 16.00
N GLY A 116 17.97 -17.68 15.62
CA GLY A 116 16.72 -17.58 14.88
C GLY A 116 16.91 -17.03 13.47
N VAL A 117 15.86 -16.38 12.94
CA VAL A 117 15.85 -15.86 11.58
C VAL A 117 16.62 -14.54 11.51
N THR A 118 17.59 -14.48 10.59
CA THR A 118 18.28 -13.25 10.19
C THR A 118 17.74 -12.78 8.85
N TRP A 119 17.25 -11.54 8.80
CA TRP A 119 16.66 -10.97 7.59
C TRP A 119 17.63 -10.06 6.84
N LEU A 120 17.57 -10.06 5.50
CA LEU A 120 18.30 -9.12 4.64
C LEU A 120 17.92 -7.65 4.90
N ARG A 121 16.64 -7.39 5.17
CA ARG A 121 16.15 -6.15 5.73
C ARG A 121 15.46 -6.48 7.03
N ASP A 122 15.90 -5.84 8.11
CA ASP A 122 15.27 -5.99 9.42
C ASP A 122 13.79 -5.59 9.35
N PRO A 123 12.85 -6.50 9.65
CA PRO A 123 11.42 -6.18 9.72
C PRO A 123 11.05 -5.40 10.98
N GLY A 124 11.95 -5.29 11.97
CA GLY A 124 11.70 -4.63 13.25
C GLY A 124 10.84 -5.42 14.21
N THR A 125 10.60 -6.70 13.93
CA THR A 125 9.78 -7.62 14.73
C THR A 125 10.41 -9.01 14.82
N GLY A 126 10.05 -9.77 15.86
CA GLY A 126 10.45 -11.17 16.03
C GLY A 126 9.42 -12.17 15.52
N PHE A 127 8.60 -11.79 14.53
CA PHE A 127 7.56 -12.67 14.00
C PHE A 127 8.16 -13.92 13.33
N VAL A 128 7.58 -15.07 13.61
CA VAL A 128 7.95 -16.36 13.01
C VAL A 128 6.72 -17.14 12.61
N ALA A 129 6.76 -17.81 11.45
CA ALA A 129 5.68 -18.65 10.94
C ALA A 129 6.23 -19.91 10.26
N PHE A 130 7.20 -20.59 10.90
CA PHE A 130 7.69 -21.88 10.41
C PHE A 130 6.55 -22.92 10.35
N ASN A 131 6.59 -23.77 9.33
CA ASN A 131 5.70 -24.91 9.22
C ASN A 131 6.00 -25.95 10.32
N ASP A 132 5.04 -26.84 10.57
CA ASP A 132 5.22 -27.93 11.53
C ASP A 132 6.46 -28.77 11.17
N GLY A 133 7.40 -28.86 12.11
CA GLY A 133 8.66 -29.56 11.94
C GLY A 133 9.81 -28.68 11.46
N GLU A 134 9.58 -27.50 10.91
CA GLU A 134 10.66 -26.63 10.43
C GLU A 134 11.26 -25.75 11.54
N PRO A 135 12.57 -25.42 11.45
CA PRO A 135 13.54 -25.92 10.47
C PRO A 135 14.05 -27.34 10.81
N GLN A 136 14.28 -28.23 9.83
CA GLN A 136 14.77 -29.62 10.06
C GLN A 136 16.21 -29.89 9.62
N GLY A 137 16.97 -30.66 10.43
CA GLY A 137 18.17 -31.39 9.99
C GLY A 137 19.27 -30.52 9.36
N SER A 138 19.89 -30.93 8.25
CA SER A 138 20.92 -30.13 7.56
C SER A 138 20.41 -28.83 6.93
N ALA A 139 19.09 -28.62 6.92
CA ALA A 139 18.43 -27.35 6.58
C ALA A 139 18.15 -26.49 7.82
N GLU A 140 18.48 -26.95 9.04
CA GLU A 140 18.54 -26.11 10.26
C GLU A 140 19.33 -24.82 10.02
N PHE A 141 20.26 -24.84 9.06
CA PHE A 141 20.95 -23.67 8.56
C PHE A 141 20.69 -23.51 7.06
N GLY A 142 19.85 -22.54 6.71
CA GLY A 142 19.31 -22.44 5.36
C GLY A 142 18.66 -21.11 5.06
N CYS A 143 18.32 -20.92 3.79
CA CYS A 143 17.56 -19.81 3.27
C CYS A 143 16.07 -20.10 3.42
N LEU A 144 15.31 -19.09 3.82
CA LEU A 144 13.88 -19.25 4.03
C LEU A 144 13.12 -19.30 2.71
N MET A 145 12.15 -20.20 2.65
CA MET A 145 11.14 -20.31 1.62
C MET A 145 9.75 -20.11 2.24
N LEU A 146 8.90 -19.36 1.55
CA LEU A 146 7.46 -19.34 1.79
C LEU A 146 6.84 -20.58 1.11
N ASP A 147 6.06 -21.34 1.86
CA ASP A 147 5.25 -22.47 1.38
C ASP A 147 3.77 -22.04 1.33
N PRO A 148 3.22 -21.74 0.13
CA PRO A 148 1.83 -21.39 -0.03
C PRO A 148 0.85 -22.51 0.36
N GLY A 149 1.28 -23.77 0.24
CA GLY A 149 0.45 -24.94 0.53
C GLY A 149 0.27 -25.18 2.02
N ALA A 150 1.35 -25.01 2.80
CA ALA A 150 1.32 -25.14 4.26
C ALA A 150 0.98 -23.84 4.99
N GLY A 151 1.16 -22.67 4.37
CA GLY A 151 0.81 -21.36 4.94
C GLY A 151 1.93 -20.68 5.72
N GLY A 152 3.08 -21.33 5.88
CA GLY A 152 4.22 -20.86 6.66
C GLY A 152 5.55 -20.96 5.89
N TRP A 153 6.63 -21.12 6.64
CA TRP A 153 7.99 -21.08 6.12
C TRP A 153 8.70 -22.42 6.28
N ALA A 154 9.57 -22.73 5.32
CA ALA A 154 10.52 -23.81 5.39
C ALA A 154 11.93 -23.28 5.13
N THR A 155 12.92 -24.13 5.38
CA THR A 155 14.33 -23.82 5.13
C THR A 155 14.93 -24.74 4.08
N ASP A 156 15.82 -24.20 3.25
CA ASP A 156 16.56 -25.00 2.27
C ASP A 156 17.95 -24.40 1.98
N MET A 157 18.82 -25.16 1.33
CA MET A 157 20.20 -24.81 1.06
C MET A 157 20.32 -23.61 0.11
N CYS A 158 20.91 -22.52 0.59
CA CYS A 158 21.05 -21.25 -0.15
C CYS A 158 21.80 -21.33 -1.49
N VAL A 159 22.70 -22.30 -1.64
CA VAL A 159 23.70 -22.36 -2.73
C VAL A 159 23.54 -23.57 -3.63
N ALA A 160 22.54 -24.42 -3.39
CA ALA A 160 22.32 -25.58 -4.24
C ALA A 160 21.84 -25.09 -5.60
N SER A 161 22.68 -25.18 -6.63
CA SER A 161 22.33 -24.88 -8.03
C SER A 161 21.25 -25.80 -8.61
N LEU A 162 20.75 -26.75 -7.82
CA LEU A 162 19.65 -27.65 -8.13
C LEU A 162 18.33 -27.20 -7.50
N GLU A 163 18.36 -26.41 -6.42
CA GLU A 163 17.16 -25.89 -5.76
C GLU A 163 16.83 -24.52 -6.32
N LEU A 164 15.91 -24.53 -7.29
CA LEU A 164 15.44 -23.35 -7.99
C LEU A 164 13.98 -23.12 -7.62
N ALA A 165 13.71 -21.96 -7.04
CA ALA A 165 12.37 -21.55 -6.65
C ALA A 165 12.06 -20.17 -7.20
N GLY A 166 10.77 -19.83 -7.21
CA GLY A 166 10.32 -18.46 -7.40
C GLY A 166 10.78 -17.60 -6.23
N TYR A 167 10.53 -16.30 -6.29
CA TYR A 167 10.97 -15.40 -5.22
C TYR A 167 10.05 -14.21 -5.06
N ILE A 168 10.01 -13.66 -3.85
CA ILE A 168 9.21 -12.47 -3.55
C ILE A 168 10.15 -11.33 -3.19
N CYS A 169 10.12 -10.27 -3.99
CA CYS A 169 10.82 -9.02 -3.70
C CYS A 169 9.94 -8.08 -2.88
N GLU A 170 10.55 -7.30 -2.00
CA GLU A 170 9.93 -6.16 -1.32
C GLU A 170 10.61 -4.84 -1.69
N TYR A 171 9.81 -3.78 -1.79
CA TYR A 171 10.29 -2.41 -2.00
C TYR A 171 9.27 -1.40 -1.48
N PRO A 172 9.68 -0.14 -1.18
CA PRO A 172 8.74 0.88 -0.72
C PRO A 172 7.66 1.19 -1.75
N GLY A 173 6.42 1.34 -1.29
CA GLY A 173 5.37 1.94 -2.10
C GLY A 173 5.73 3.38 -2.48
N LYS A 174 5.20 3.84 -3.61
CA LYS A 174 5.41 5.21 -4.11
C LYS A 174 4.12 5.99 -3.99
N GLU A 175 4.21 7.21 -3.47
CA GLU A 175 3.11 8.15 -3.48
C GLU A 175 2.75 8.50 -4.92
N ARG A 176 1.48 8.35 -5.25
CA ARG A 176 0.91 8.82 -6.51
C ARG A 176 -0.14 9.86 -6.17
N ALA A 177 -0.04 11.03 -6.80
CA ALA A 177 -1.14 11.96 -6.83
C ALA A 177 -2.31 11.25 -7.51
N LEU A 178 -3.45 11.13 -6.82
CA LEU A 178 -4.66 10.69 -7.48
C LEU A 178 -4.88 11.60 -8.69
N PRO A 179 -5.23 11.05 -9.87
CA PRO A 179 -5.66 11.89 -10.97
C PRO A 179 -6.76 12.79 -10.40
N ALA A 180 -6.62 14.11 -10.60
CA ALA A 180 -7.67 15.04 -10.24
C ALA A 180 -8.94 14.50 -10.90
N GLY A 181 -9.88 14.01 -10.09
CA GLY A 181 -11.07 13.33 -10.60
C GLY A 181 -11.67 14.20 -11.68
N ASP A 182 -11.92 13.61 -12.85
CA ASP A 182 -12.31 14.33 -14.07
C ASP A 182 -13.23 15.48 -13.72
N THR A 183 -12.68 16.70 -13.68
CA THR A 183 -13.53 17.88 -13.72
C THR A 183 -14.25 17.79 -15.05
N PRO A 184 -15.60 17.78 -15.07
CA PRO A 184 -16.34 17.68 -16.32
C PRO A 184 -15.79 18.70 -17.31
N GLN A 185 -15.24 18.23 -18.42
CA GLN A 185 -14.76 19.08 -19.50
C GLN A 185 -15.97 19.90 -20.00
N PRO A 186 -15.90 21.23 -20.06
CA PRO A 186 -17.02 22.02 -20.57
C PRO A 186 -17.10 21.82 -22.09
N GLY A 187 -18.07 21.02 -22.53
CA GLY A 187 -18.28 20.75 -23.95
C GLY A 187 -19.55 19.96 -24.24
N SER A 188 -20.66 20.70 -24.41
CA SER A 188 -21.91 20.34 -25.10
C SER A 188 -22.62 19.05 -24.67
N HIS A 189 -23.62 19.18 -23.79
CA HIS A 189 -25.04 18.93 -24.09
C HIS A 189 -25.90 19.40 -22.92
N ALA A 190 -27.07 19.92 -23.26
CA ALA A 190 -27.97 20.70 -22.41
C ALA A 190 -28.40 20.00 -21.10
N GLY A 191 -28.51 20.79 -20.03
CA GLY A 191 -29.41 20.48 -18.90
C GLY A 191 -28.76 20.04 -17.58
N ALA A 192 -27.82 20.80 -17.02
CA ALA A 192 -27.40 20.62 -15.61
C ALA A 192 -26.96 21.90 -14.87
N GLU A 193 -27.32 23.10 -15.35
CA GLU A 193 -26.95 24.37 -14.72
C GLU A 193 -27.96 24.92 -13.68
N SER A 194 -28.86 24.10 -13.14
CA SER A 194 -29.91 24.63 -12.23
C SER A 194 -29.70 24.37 -10.74
N LEU A 195 -28.77 23.48 -10.32
CA LEU A 195 -28.75 23.01 -8.92
C LEU A 195 -27.59 23.56 -8.07
N MET A 196 -26.46 23.93 -8.66
CA MET A 196 -25.32 24.48 -7.89
C MET A 196 -25.55 25.95 -7.52
N GLU A 197 -26.10 26.75 -8.44
CA GLU A 197 -26.44 28.15 -8.15
C GLU A 197 -27.61 28.26 -7.17
N ALA A 198 -28.62 27.39 -7.27
CA ALA A 198 -29.75 27.39 -6.33
C ALA A 198 -29.30 27.10 -4.89
N GLY A 199 -28.35 26.18 -4.67
CA GLY A 199 -27.84 25.86 -3.33
C GLY A 199 -27.06 27.00 -2.67
N VAL A 200 -26.18 27.67 -3.43
CA VAL A 200 -25.36 28.79 -2.93
C VAL A 200 -26.21 30.06 -2.76
N VAL A 201 -27.11 30.34 -3.70
CA VAL A 201 -28.05 31.46 -3.60
C VAL A 201 -29.03 31.27 -2.43
N CYS A 202 -29.50 30.04 -2.18
CA CYS A 202 -30.36 29.74 -1.03
C CYS A 202 -29.61 29.89 0.30
N PHE A 203 -28.33 29.52 0.36
CA PHE A 203 -27.49 29.72 1.55
C PHE A 203 -27.22 31.21 1.83
N CYS A 204 -26.97 32.02 0.80
CA CYS A 204 -26.80 33.47 0.94
C CYS A 204 -28.09 34.19 1.34
N ILE A 205 -29.24 33.79 0.77
CA ILE A 205 -30.55 34.38 1.09
C ILE A 205 -31.00 33.99 2.52
N THR A 206 -30.74 32.77 2.96
CA THR A 206 -31.04 32.35 4.35
C THR A 206 -30.17 33.11 5.36
N ILE A 207 -28.88 33.31 5.08
CA ILE A 207 -28.00 34.15 5.92
C ILE A 207 -28.49 35.60 5.94
N ALA A 208 -28.87 36.18 4.80
CA ALA A 208 -29.38 37.56 4.72
C ALA A 208 -30.71 37.75 5.45
N MET A 209 -31.60 36.74 5.44
CA MET A 209 -32.85 36.77 6.19
C MET A 209 -32.63 36.57 7.70
N ILE A 210 -31.69 35.72 8.10
CA ILE A 210 -31.33 35.52 9.51
C ILE A 210 -30.69 36.79 10.09
N THR A 211 -29.82 37.48 9.35
CA THR A 211 -29.21 38.74 9.80
C THR A 211 -30.21 39.90 9.87
N ARG A 212 -31.20 39.95 8.97
CA ARG A 212 -32.30 40.92 9.03
C ARG A 212 -33.21 40.69 10.24
N ARG A 213 -33.57 39.43 10.51
CA ARG A 213 -34.46 39.04 11.62
C ARG A 213 -33.80 39.18 13.00
N LEU A 214 -32.47 39.01 13.08
CA LEU A 214 -31.69 39.27 14.30
C LEU A 214 -31.45 40.78 14.52
N GLY A 215 -31.41 41.59 13.46
CA GLY A 215 -31.32 43.04 13.55
C GLY A 215 -32.60 43.73 14.05
N GLU A 216 -33.77 43.13 13.81
CA GLU A 216 -35.07 43.64 14.28
C GLU A 216 -35.43 43.21 15.72
N GLN A 217 -34.67 42.28 16.33
CA GLN A 217 -34.84 41.82 17.71
C GLN A 217 -33.88 42.52 18.71
N LEU A 218 -33.04 43.45 18.23
CA LEU A 218 -32.03 44.17 19.01
C LEU A 218 -32.18 45.71 18.95
N VAL A 219 -33.38 46.19 18.62
CA VAL A 219 -33.80 47.60 18.76
C VAL A 219 -34.95 47.69 19.76
#